data_AF-A0A9P7JX55-F1
#
_entry.id   AF-A0A9P7JX55-F1
#
_cell.length_a   1.000
_cell.length_b   1.000
_cell.length_c   1.000
_cell.angle_alpha   90.00
_cell.angle_beta   90.00
_cell.angle_gamma   90.00
#
_symmetry.space_group_name_H-M   'P 1'
#
loop_
_entity.id
_entity.type
_entity.pdbx_description
1 polymer ?
#
loop_
_entity_poly.entity_id
_entity_poly.type
_entity_poly.pdbx_seq_one_letter_code
_entity_poly.pdbx_strand_id
1 'polypeptide(L)'
;TNEPPVRTNLKIWQQNLPKSLNAWEHMLRNLNPDKYDITCIQEPYLNPVNLANASNLSCFWDVVYPSNHHSNLTCSQTLILVNKRISKNNWHIIHVNSPNVMAIELTSPYGKVRIYNVYNHCENNSILH
;
A
#
# COMPACT_ATOMS: atom_id res chain seq x y z
N THR A 1 -19.25 1.06 -28.55
CA THR A 1 -19.16 0.91 -27.08
C THR A 1 -17.80 1.43 -26.67
N ASN A 2 -17.74 2.56 -25.95
CA ASN A 2 -16.48 3.14 -25.48
C ASN A 2 -16.15 2.60 -24.09
N GLU A 3 -15.93 1.29 -23.96
CA GLU A 3 -15.31 0.79 -22.74
C GLU A 3 -13.83 1.16 -22.73
N PRO A 4 -13.30 1.68 -21.60
CA PRO A 4 -11.89 1.97 -21.50
C PRO A 4 -11.07 0.69 -21.73
N PRO A 5 -9.87 0.79 -22.33
CA PRO A 5 -9.06 -0.38 -22.65
C PRO A 5 -8.75 -1.17 -21.38
N VAL A 6 -9.04 -2.48 -21.42
CA VAL A 6 -8.73 -3.41 -20.33
C VAL A 6 -7.22 -3.45 -20.13
N ARG A 7 -6.75 -2.97 -18.97
CA ARG A 7 -5.33 -3.05 -18.60
C ARG A 7 -4.98 -4.50 -18.27
N THR A 8 -4.06 -5.08 -19.05
CA THR A 8 -3.54 -6.44 -18.84
C THR A 8 -2.33 -6.49 -17.90
N ASN A 9 -1.79 -5.33 -17.53
CA ASN A 9 -0.57 -5.21 -16.72
C ASN A 9 -0.89 -4.57 -15.38
N LEU A 10 -0.38 -5.16 -14.30
CA LEU A 10 -0.42 -4.60 -12.95
C LEU A 10 0.88 -3.84 -12.67
N LYS A 11 0.80 -2.53 -12.41
CA LYS A 11 1.97 -1.69 -12.10
C LYS A 11 2.03 -1.37 -10.62
N ILE A 12 3.09 -1.79 -9.96
CA ILE A 12 3.29 -1.62 -8.52
C ILE A 12 4.44 -0.64 -8.27
N TRP A 13 4.22 0.38 -7.44
CA TRP A 13 5.28 1.20 -6.86
C TRP A 13 5.64 0.65 -5.48
N GLN A 14 6.92 0.53 -5.15
CA GLN A 14 7.36 0.19 -3.79
C GLN A 14 8.41 1.18 -3.30
N GLN A 15 8.29 1.66 -2.07
CA GLN A 15 9.26 2.60 -1.48
C GLN A 15 9.27 2.57 0.05
N ASN A 16 10.47 2.58 0.64
CA ASN A 16 10.69 2.90 2.05
C ASN A 16 10.94 4.42 2.21
N LEU A 17 10.28 5.06 3.18
CA LEU A 17 10.30 6.52 3.41
C LEU A 17 11.09 6.96 4.65
N PRO A 18 11.95 6.11 5.21
CA PRO A 18 12.43 6.09 6.60
C PRO A 18 11.85 7.15 7.54
N LYS A 19 10.52 7.19 7.72
CA LYS A 19 9.80 8.18 8.54
C LYS A 19 10.22 9.64 8.26
N SER A 20 10.54 9.98 7.02
CA SER A 20 11.01 11.30 6.59
C SER A 20 9.91 12.08 5.90
N LEU A 21 9.61 13.28 6.40
CA LEU A 21 8.65 14.20 5.78
C LEU A 21 9.04 14.53 4.34
N ASN A 22 10.32 14.80 4.08
CA ASN A 22 10.79 15.14 2.74
C ASN A 22 10.61 13.96 1.76
N ALA A 23 10.90 12.74 2.21
CA ALA A 23 10.69 11.54 1.39
C ALA A 23 9.19 11.33 1.11
N TRP A 24 8.34 11.56 2.12
CA TRP A 24 6.89 11.50 2.01
C TRP A 24 6.33 12.51 1.00
N GLU A 25 6.68 13.79 1.13
CA GLU A 25 6.24 14.83 0.19
C GLU A 25 6.74 14.57 -1.23
N HIS A 26 7.99 14.12 -1.38
CA HIS A 26 8.54 13.74 -2.67
C HIS A 26 7.78 12.58 -3.29
N MET A 27 7.43 11.54 -2.52
CA MET A 27 6.61 10.43 -2.98
C MET A 27 5.23 10.93 -3.43
N LEU A 28 4.53 11.75 -2.63
CA LEU A 28 3.22 12.28 -2.99
C LEU A 28 3.23 13.07 -4.31
N ARG A 29 4.27 13.87 -4.55
CA ARG A 29 4.41 14.64 -5.81
C ARG A 29 4.65 13.74 -7.03
N ASN A 30 5.28 12.58 -6.84
CA ASN A 30 5.66 11.69 -7.94
C ASN A 30 4.71 10.49 -8.13
N LEU A 31 3.81 10.25 -7.16
CA LEU A 31 2.85 9.15 -7.22
C LEU A 31 1.73 9.45 -8.22
N ASN A 32 1.94 9.06 -9.47
CA ASN A 32 0.98 9.28 -10.55
C ASN A 32 -0.09 8.15 -10.58
N PRO A 33 -1.39 8.46 -10.32
CA PRO A 33 -2.46 7.47 -10.33
C PRO A 33 -2.74 6.88 -11.73
N ASP A 34 -2.39 7.54 -12.83
CA ASP A 34 -2.52 6.97 -14.17
C ASP A 34 -1.46 5.91 -14.47
N LYS A 35 -0.32 5.99 -13.78
CA LYS A 35 0.81 5.09 -13.97
C LYS A 35 0.75 3.84 -13.10
N TYR A 36 0.34 3.95 -11.83
CA TYR A 36 0.44 2.85 -10.86
C TYR A 36 -0.93 2.38 -10.36
N ASP A 37 -1.05 1.08 -10.14
CA ASP A 37 -2.25 0.38 -9.66
C ASP A 37 -2.20 0.18 -8.15
N ILE A 38 -1.04 -0.18 -7.63
CA ILE A 38 -0.79 -0.47 -6.22
C ILE A 38 0.47 0.27 -5.79
N THR A 39 0.47 0.81 -4.57
CA THR A 39 1.68 1.36 -3.95
C THR A 39 1.92 0.72 -2.59
N CYS A 40 3.10 0.14 -2.41
CA CYS A 40 3.54 -0.47 -1.17
C CYS A 40 4.54 0.47 -0.48
N ILE A 41 4.21 0.94 0.71
CA ILE A 41 5.04 1.90 1.45
C ILE A 41 5.54 1.22 2.73
N GLN A 42 6.81 1.42 3.05
CA GLN A 42 7.40 1.08 4.33
C GLN A 42 7.81 2.36 5.08
N GLU A 43 7.74 2.31 6.42
CA GLU A 43 8.09 3.39 7.34
C GLU A 43 7.47 4.76 6.97
N PRO A 44 6.13 4.87 6.89
CA PRO A 44 5.48 6.14 6.56
C PRO A 44 5.77 7.23 7.62
N TYR A 45 5.84 8.49 7.19
CA TYR A 45 6.14 9.64 8.05
C TYR A 45 5.02 9.95 9.07
N LEU A 46 3.76 9.96 8.65
CA LEU A 46 2.62 10.26 9.54
C LEU A 46 1.91 8.98 9.99
N ASN A 47 1.24 9.06 11.15
CA ASN A 47 0.28 8.03 11.54
C ASN A 47 -0.80 7.91 10.45
N PRO A 48 -1.10 6.68 9.99
CA PRO A 48 -2.10 6.41 8.96
C PRO A 48 -3.41 7.20 9.02
N VAL A 49 -3.98 7.43 10.21
CA VAL A 49 -5.26 8.16 10.36
C VAL A 49 -5.17 9.62 9.89
N ASN A 50 -4.03 10.27 10.06
CA ASN A 50 -3.80 11.65 9.60
C ASN A 50 -3.48 11.72 8.09
N LEU A 51 -3.10 10.58 7.49
CA LEU A 51 -2.67 10.43 6.10
C LEU A 51 -3.84 10.49 5.11
N ALA A 52 -4.94 9.81 5.43
CA ALA A 52 -6.16 9.81 4.60
C ALA A 52 -6.84 11.19 4.55
N ASN A 53 -6.57 12.03 5.55
CA ASN A 53 -7.06 13.41 5.63
C ASN A 53 -6.09 14.43 5.04
N ALA A 54 -4.82 14.06 4.84
CA ALA A 54 -3.79 14.91 4.26
C ALA A 54 -3.78 14.79 2.73
N SER A 55 -4.47 15.70 2.04
CA SER A 55 -4.41 15.96 0.59
C SER A 55 -4.95 14.85 -0.34
N ASN A 56 -5.00 15.12 -1.65
CA ASN A 56 -5.65 14.40 -2.76
C ASN A 56 -5.43 12.87 -2.88
N LEU A 57 -4.71 12.24 -1.95
CA LEU A 57 -4.48 10.80 -1.90
C LEU A 57 -5.81 10.04 -1.86
N SER A 58 -6.75 10.49 -1.02
CA SER A 58 -8.09 9.87 -0.91
C SER A 58 -8.95 10.05 -2.17
N CYS A 59 -8.63 10.97 -3.08
CA CYS A 59 -9.34 11.10 -4.35
C CYS A 59 -9.05 9.93 -5.30
N PHE A 60 -7.83 9.38 -5.26
CA PHE A 60 -7.37 8.37 -6.22
C PHE A 60 -7.06 7.02 -5.59
N TRP A 61 -6.87 6.95 -4.27
CA TRP A 61 -6.38 5.77 -3.59
C TRP A 61 -7.30 5.38 -2.42
N ASP A 62 -7.61 4.10 -2.32
CA ASP A 62 -8.06 3.48 -1.08
C ASP A 62 -6.82 3.16 -0.24
N VAL A 63 -6.78 3.72 0.96
CA VAL A 63 -5.66 3.56 1.88
C VAL A 63 -5.91 2.37 2.79
N VAL A 64 -5.03 1.37 2.73
CA VAL A 64 -5.12 0.13 3.51
C VAL A 64 -4.13 0.19 4.66
N TYR A 65 -4.62 -0.10 5.87
CA TYR A 65 -3.82 -0.14 7.10
C TYR A 65 -3.69 -1.56 7.67
N PRO A 66 -2.62 -1.84 8.46
CA PRO A 66 -2.50 -3.11 9.18
C PRO A 66 -3.68 -3.31 10.14
N SER A 67 -4.17 -4.55 10.25
CA SER A 67 -5.36 -4.88 11.05
C SER A 67 -5.17 -4.69 12.57
N ASN A 68 -3.93 -4.67 13.04
CA ASN A 68 -3.57 -4.43 14.45
C ASN A 68 -3.37 -2.94 14.80
N HIS A 69 -3.90 -2.01 13.99
CA HIS A 69 -3.78 -0.56 14.20
C HIS A 69 -4.29 -0.07 15.57
N HIS A 70 -5.26 -0.75 16.18
CA HIS A 70 -5.92 -0.29 17.42
C HIS A 70 -5.14 -0.61 18.72
N SER A 71 -4.12 -1.46 18.68
CA SER A 71 -3.36 -1.86 19.88
C SER A 71 -2.08 -1.05 20.11
N ASN A 72 -1.56 -0.36 19.10
CA ASN A 72 -0.39 0.52 19.21
C ASN A 72 -0.41 1.62 18.11
N LEU A 73 -0.86 2.82 18.48
CA LEU A 73 -0.94 4.00 17.60
C LEU A 73 0.43 4.47 17.03
N THR A 74 1.53 3.86 17.45
CA THR A 74 2.90 4.28 17.13
C THR A 74 3.63 3.40 16.10
N CYS A 75 3.01 2.32 15.59
CA CYS A 75 3.78 1.27 14.89
C CYS A 75 3.11 0.69 13.64
N SER A 76 2.50 1.52 12.77
CA SER A 76 2.22 1.05 11.40
C SER A 76 3.48 1.18 10.57
N GLN A 77 4.21 0.06 10.40
CA GLN A 77 5.48 0.03 9.67
C GLN A 77 5.28 -0.09 8.15
N THR A 78 4.05 -0.39 7.71
CA THR A 78 3.71 -0.58 6.30
C THR A 78 2.34 -0.01 5.97
N LEU A 79 2.16 0.33 4.70
CA LEU A 79 0.90 0.81 4.12
C LEU A 79 0.75 0.23 2.71
N ILE A 80 -0.49 -0.06 2.30
CA ILE A 80 -0.80 -0.33 0.89
C ILE A 80 -1.82 0.69 0.39
N LEU A 81 -1.53 1.33 -0.74
CA LEU A 81 -2.48 2.16 -1.47
C LEU A 81 -3.01 1.35 -2.66
N VAL A 82 -4.33 1.21 -2.75
CA VAL A 82 -5.00 0.58 -3.89
C VAL A 82 -5.65 1.67 -4.74
N ASN A 83 -5.33 1.73 -6.02
CA ASN A 83 -5.91 2.74 -6.90
C ASN A 83 -7.42 2.50 -7.04
N LYS A 84 -8.23 3.55 -6.84
CA LYS A 84 -9.70 3.48 -6.89
C LYS A 84 -10.27 3.09 -8.27
N ARG A 85 -9.45 3.11 -9.31
CA ARG A 85 -9.81 2.51 -10.62
C ARG A 85 -10.01 1.00 -10.53
N ILE A 86 -9.43 0.34 -9.53
CA ILE A 86 -9.68 -1.06 -9.22
C ILE A 86 -10.93 -1.12 -8.35
N SER A 87 -11.98 -1.75 -8.86
CA SER A 87 -13.22 -1.96 -8.12
C SER A 87 -12.97 -2.61 -6.76
N LYS A 88 -13.65 -2.14 -5.71
CA LYS A 88 -13.58 -2.73 -4.36
C LYS A 88 -14.03 -4.18 -4.29
N ASN A 89 -14.80 -4.64 -5.27
CA ASN A 89 -15.20 -6.04 -5.37
C ASN A 89 -14.08 -6.94 -5.92
N ASN A 90 -13.03 -6.34 -6.49
CA ASN A 90 -11.93 -7.05 -7.13
C ASN A 90 -10.70 -7.15 -6.22
N TRP A 91 -10.78 -6.71 -4.97
CA TRP A 91 -9.70 -6.89 -4.02
C TRP A 91 -10.16 -6.95 -2.58
N HIS A 92 -9.38 -7.60 -1.73
CA HIS A 92 -9.60 -7.59 -0.28
C HIS A 92 -8.28 -7.68 0.47
N ILE A 93 -8.32 -7.32 1.75
CA ILE A 93 -7.18 -7.42 2.68
C ILE A 93 -7.05 -8.88 3.11
N ILE A 94 -5.83 -9.42 3.05
CA ILE A 94 -5.50 -10.68 3.72
C ILE A 94 -4.98 -10.33 5.11
N HIS A 95 -5.67 -10.79 6.15
CA HIS A 95 -5.22 -10.61 7.52
C HIS A 95 -3.97 -11.47 7.78
N VAL A 96 -2.86 -10.80 8.10
CA VAL A 96 -1.62 -11.44 8.52
C VAL A 96 -1.36 -11.03 9.96
N ASN A 97 -1.08 -12.00 10.83
CA ASN A 97 -0.79 -11.74 12.24
C ASN A 97 0.65 -11.24 12.44
N SER A 98 0.99 -10.11 11.84
CA SER A 98 2.29 -9.45 11.96
C SER A 98 2.13 -7.94 11.76
N PRO A 99 2.75 -7.10 12.61
CA PRO A 99 2.76 -5.64 12.42
C PRO A 99 3.63 -5.20 11.23
N ASN A 100 4.49 -6.09 10.74
CA ASN A 100 5.49 -5.78 9.70
C ASN A 100 5.05 -6.26 8.32
N VAL A 101 3.91 -6.96 8.23
CA VAL A 101 3.42 -7.54 6.98
C VAL A 101 1.99 -7.08 6.74
N MET A 102 1.76 -6.53 5.57
CA MET A 102 0.43 -6.31 5.03
C MET A 102 0.23 -7.12 3.78
N ALA A 103 -0.99 -7.60 3.55
CA ALA A 103 -1.30 -8.33 2.35
C ALA A 103 -2.65 -7.96 1.77
N ILE A 104 -2.75 -7.97 0.45
CA ILE A 104 -4.00 -7.87 -0.30
C ILE A 104 -4.06 -8.98 -1.35
N GLU A 105 -5.27 -9.42 -1.69
CA GLU A 105 -5.54 -10.28 -2.85
C GLU A 105 -6.33 -9.47 -3.86
N LEU A 106 -5.82 -9.37 -5.08
CA LEU A 106 -6.52 -8.89 -6.26
C LEU A 106 -7.15 -10.08 -6.99
N THR A 107 -8.39 -9.92 -7.43
CA THR A 107 -9.13 -10.90 -8.24
C THR A 107 -9.48 -10.28 -9.59
N SER A 108 -9.16 -10.99 -10.65
CA SER A 108 -9.49 -10.61 -12.03
C SER A 108 -9.94 -11.84 -12.83
N PRO A 109 -10.50 -11.64 -14.04
CA PRO A 109 -10.78 -12.76 -14.95
C PRO A 109 -9.54 -13.60 -15.31
N TYR A 110 -8.34 -13.04 -15.16
CA TYR A 110 -7.06 -13.72 -15.44
C TYR A 110 -6.51 -14.49 -14.23
N GLY A 111 -7.20 -14.45 -13.09
CA GLY A 111 -6.79 -15.13 -11.87
C GLY A 111 -6.57 -14.18 -10.69
N LYS A 112 -5.94 -14.72 -9.65
CA LYS A 112 -5.71 -14.05 -8.37
C LYS A 112 -4.25 -13.67 -8.21
N VAL A 113 -3.99 -12.47 -7.70
CA VAL A 113 -2.66 -11.98 -7.36
C VAL A 113 -2.64 -11.58 -5.89
N ARG A 114 -1.76 -12.19 -5.10
CA ARG A 114 -1.52 -11.80 -3.70
C ARG A 114 -0.27 -10.95 -3.62
N ILE A 115 -0.38 -9.81 -2.96
CA ILE A 115 0.73 -8.88 -2.75
C ILE A 115 0.99 -8.82 -1.26
N TYR A 116 2.23 -9.12 -0.86
CA TYR A 116 2.69 -9.02 0.51
C TYR A 116 3.67 -7.85 0.61
N ASN A 117 3.26 -6.79 1.29
CA ASN A 117 4.14 -5.68 1.67
C ASN A 117 4.82 -6.02 2.99
N VAL A 118 6.08 -6.43 2.92
CA VAL A 118 6.88 -6.87 4.07
C VAL A 118 7.90 -5.78 4.39
N TYR A 119 7.87 -5.29 5.62
CA TYR A 119 8.98 -4.54 6.19
C TYR A 119 9.91 -5.50 6.92
N ASN A 120 11.19 -5.46 6.58
CA ASN A 120 12.23 -6.22 7.26
C ASN A 120 13.09 -5.27 8.09
N HIS A 121 13.21 -5.52 9.39
CA HIS A 121 14.01 -4.70 10.28
C HIS A 121 15.50 -5.02 10.05
N CYS A 122 16.31 -4.03 9.67
CA CYS A 122 17.74 -4.21 9.35
C CYS A 122 18.65 -4.54 10.54
N GLU A 123 18.12 -4.84 11.73
CA GLU A 123 18.94 -5.15 12.93
C GLU A 123 19.03 -6.64 13.27
N ASN A 124 18.40 -7.53 12.49
CA ASN A 124 18.54 -8.97 12.70
C ASN A 124 19.60 -9.53 11.75
N ASN A 125 20.77 -9.83 12.30
CA ASN A 125 21.84 -10.62 11.68
C ASN A 125 21.45 -12.11 11.52
N SER A 126 20.16 -12.43 11.57
CA SER A 126 19.56 -13.75 11.44
C SER A 126 18.65 -13.75 10.23
N ILE A 127 19.29 -13.70 9.06
CA ILE A 127 18.69 -14.11 7.80
C ILE A 127 18.34 -15.60 7.95
N LEU A 128 17.08 -15.93 7.66
CA LEU A 128 16.42 -17.24 7.69
C LEU A 128 17.37 -18.46 7.58
N HIS A 129 17.32 -19.33 8.60
CA HIS A 129 17.73 -20.74 8.54
C HIS A 129 16.51 -21.62 8.28
#